data_AF-A0A329MFQ6-F1
#
_entry.id   AF-A0A329MFQ6-F1
#
_cell.length_a   1.000
_cell.length_b   1.000
_cell.length_c   1.000
_cell.angle_alpha   90.00
_cell.angle_beta   90.00
_cell.angle_gamma   90.00
#
_symmetry.space_group_name_H-M   'P 1'
#
loop_
_entity.id
_entity.type
_entity.pdbx_description
1 polymer ?
#
loop_
_entity_poly.entity_id
_entity_poly.type
_entity_poly.pdbx_seq_one_letter_code
_entity_poly.pdbx_strand_id
1 'polypeptide(L)'
;MECVIFIGIQASGKSTFYKEKFFKTHIRINLDMLKTRNREDIYLAASIKAKQSFVVDNTNPTADDRSKYIRIAKANKCKVIGYFFQPDYELSHARNERRSGKEKVNEIGIKSTLKKLQIPSYAEGFDELYTVKTEEGEFRVEEVEY
;
A
#
# COMPACT_ATOMS: atom_id res chain seq x y z
N MET A 1 -0.15 -6.23 17.03
CA MET A 1 -0.03 -4.99 16.24
C MET A 1 0.38 -5.38 14.84
N GLU A 2 -0.21 -4.71 13.85
CA GLU A 2 -0.04 -5.00 12.43
C GLU A 2 0.60 -3.81 11.71
N CYS A 3 1.56 -4.10 10.84
CA CYS A 3 2.10 -3.22 9.83
C CYS A 3 1.59 -3.70 8.48
N VAL A 4 0.56 -3.03 7.96
CA VAL A 4 -0.03 -3.36 6.66
C VAL A 4 0.65 -2.52 5.59
N ILE A 5 1.15 -3.15 4.52
CA ILE A 5 1.81 -2.47 3.41
C ILE A 5 0.99 -2.70 2.14
N PHE A 6 0.47 -1.62 1.56
CA PHE A 6 -0.17 -1.70 0.26
C PHE A 6 0.85 -1.60 -0.86
N ILE A 7 0.67 -2.41 -1.91
CA ILE A 7 1.63 -2.58 -3.00
C ILE A 7 0.85 -2.53 -4.30
N GLY A 8 1.12 -1.55 -5.17
CA GLY A 8 0.46 -1.46 -6.47
C GLY A 8 0.44 -0.06 -7.06
N ILE A 9 0.06 0.05 -8.32
CA ILE A 9 0.08 1.31 -9.09
C ILE A 9 -0.92 2.36 -8.57
N GLN A 10 -0.70 3.64 -8.89
CA GLN A 10 -1.68 4.68 -8.57
C GLN A 10 -3.05 4.34 -9.19
N ALA A 11 -4.12 4.79 -8.53
CA ALA A 11 -5.50 4.51 -8.93
C ALA A 11 -5.93 3.02 -8.94
N SER A 12 -5.14 2.10 -8.37
CA SER A 12 -5.49 0.67 -8.22
C SER A 12 -6.59 0.36 -7.19
N GLY A 13 -7.14 1.37 -6.50
CA GLY A 13 -8.20 1.18 -5.49
C GLY A 13 -7.74 1.11 -4.04
N LYS A 14 -6.43 1.19 -3.76
CA LYS A 14 -5.83 1.20 -2.40
C LYS A 14 -6.56 2.09 -1.38
N SER A 15 -6.75 3.38 -1.70
CA SER A 15 -7.43 4.32 -0.80
C SER A 15 -8.86 3.91 -0.47
N THR A 16 -9.57 3.29 -1.42
CA THR A 16 -10.93 2.77 -1.22
C THR A 16 -10.89 1.52 -0.36
N PHE A 17 -9.98 0.59 -0.66
CA PHE A 17 -9.77 -0.62 0.14
C PHE A 17 -9.40 -0.30 1.60
N TYR A 18 -8.57 0.72 1.84
CA TYR A 18 -8.30 1.23 3.19
C TYR A 18 -9.59 1.64 3.90
N LYS A 19 -10.45 2.42 3.23
CA LYS A 19 -11.70 2.91 3.81
C LYS A 19 -12.63 1.77 4.21
N GLU A 20 -12.71 0.75 3.37
CA GLU A 20 -13.60 -0.39 3.58
C GLU A 20 -13.10 -1.37 4.64
N LYS A 21 -11.79 -1.66 4.66
CA LYS A 21 -11.24 -2.76 5.49
C LYS A 21 -10.51 -2.29 6.75
N PHE A 22 -9.94 -1.09 6.74
CA PHE A 22 -8.95 -0.68 7.76
C PHE A 22 -9.30 0.63 8.48
N PHE A 23 -10.23 1.44 7.97
CA PHE A 23 -10.54 2.76 8.51
C PHE A 23 -10.88 2.77 10.01
N LYS A 24 -11.54 1.71 10.50
CA LYS A 24 -11.97 1.61 11.91
C LYS A 24 -10.90 1.02 12.84
N THR A 25 -9.81 0.48 12.30
CA THR A 25 -8.86 -0.35 13.06
C THR A 25 -7.42 0.11 12.96
N HIS A 26 -7.03 0.75 11.85
CA HIS A 26 -5.66 1.13 11.56
C HIS A 26 -5.52 2.62 11.34
N ILE A 27 -4.36 3.16 11.67
CA ILE A 27 -3.97 4.51 11.26
C ILE A 27 -3.45 4.47 9.81
N ARG A 28 -3.92 5.40 8.98
CA ARG A 28 -3.40 5.58 7.62
C ARG A 28 -2.12 6.40 7.63
N ILE A 29 -1.05 5.86 7.06
CA ILE A 29 0.18 6.58 6.75
C ILE A 29 0.27 6.68 5.22
N ASN A 30 0.13 7.90 4.70
CA ASN A 30 0.10 8.17 3.26
C ASN A 30 0.99 9.38 2.95
N LEU A 31 1.97 9.20 2.06
CA LEU A 31 2.97 10.21 1.76
C LEU A 31 2.39 11.42 1.02
N ASP A 32 1.38 11.25 0.17
CA ASP A 32 0.73 12.36 -0.54
C ASP A 32 0.09 13.34 0.46
N MET A 33 -0.50 12.81 1.54
CA MET A 33 -1.06 13.61 2.64
C MET A 33 0.03 14.21 3.53
N LEU A 34 1.06 13.42 3.87
CA LEU A 34 2.12 13.83 4.78
C LEU A 34 3.16 14.76 4.14
N LYS A 35 3.25 14.78 2.82
CA LYS A 35 4.12 15.60 1.96
C LYS A 35 5.62 15.34 2.07
N THR A 36 6.12 14.85 3.20
CA THR A 36 7.56 14.61 3.42
C THR A 36 7.82 13.25 4.09
N ARG A 37 8.95 12.64 3.73
CA ARG A 37 9.43 11.38 4.35
C ARG A 37 9.70 11.53 5.84
N ASN A 38 10.19 12.69 6.28
CA ASN A 38 10.39 12.97 7.70
C ASN A 38 9.07 12.90 8.49
N ARG A 39 7.96 13.43 7.93
CA ARG A 39 6.65 13.32 8.58
C ARG A 39 6.17 11.88 8.61
N GLU A 40 6.31 11.16 7.50
CA GLU A 40 6.03 9.71 7.46
C GLU A 40 6.78 8.94 8.56
N ASP A 41 8.07 9.21 8.74
CA ASP A 41 8.90 8.58 9.77
C ASP A 41 8.42 8.88 11.19
N ILE A 42 8.00 10.13 11.46
CA ILE A 42 7.42 10.52 12.75
C ILE A 42 6.13 9.74 13.02
N TYR A 43 5.21 9.65 12.06
CA TYR A 43 3.96 8.92 12.25
C TYR A 43 4.20 7.43 12.43
N LEU A 44 5.14 6.85 11.68
CA LEU A 44 5.47 5.44 11.79
C LEU A 44 6.09 5.11 13.16
N ALA A 45 7.03 5.93 13.64
CA ALA A 45 7.60 5.81 14.98
C ALA A 45 6.55 6.00 16.08
N ALA A 46 5.62 6.95 15.91
CA ALA A 46 4.54 7.19 16.85
C ALA A 46 3.57 5.99 16.93
N SER A 47 3.16 5.43 15.79
CA SER A 47 2.30 4.24 15.73
C SER A 47 2.92 3.06 16.45
N ILE A 48 4.22 2.82 16.24
CA ILE A 48 4.97 1.75 16.91
C ILE A 48 5.02 1.99 18.43
N LYS A 49 5.40 3.20 18.85
CA LYS A 49 5.47 3.58 20.26
C LYS A 49 4.13 3.43 20.97
N ALA A 50 3.04 3.79 20.29
CA ALA A 50 1.68 3.67 20.79
C ALA A 50 1.10 2.24 20.69
N LYS A 51 1.84 1.29 20.08
CA LYS A 51 1.36 -0.06 19.74
C LYS A 51 0.08 -0.06 18.88
N GLN A 52 -0.08 0.97 18.06
CA GLN A 52 -1.24 1.16 17.18
C GLN A 52 -0.96 0.54 15.81
N SER A 53 -1.84 -0.36 15.36
CA SER A 53 -1.76 -0.92 14.00
C SER A 53 -1.92 0.17 12.94
N PHE A 54 -1.20 0.05 11.83
CA PHE A 54 -1.18 1.07 10.78
C PHE A 54 -1.07 0.46 9.38
N VAL A 55 -1.51 1.24 8.39
CA VAL A 55 -1.44 0.91 6.97
C VAL A 55 -0.56 1.94 6.27
N VAL A 56 0.47 1.48 5.59
CA VAL A 56 1.29 2.27 4.66
C VAL A 56 0.60 2.27 3.30
N ASP A 57 -0.23 3.29 3.07
CA ASP A 57 -1.00 3.48 1.85
C ASP A 57 -0.26 4.38 0.85
N ASN A 58 0.83 3.82 0.32
CA ASN A 58 1.61 4.36 -0.79
C ASN A 58 1.63 3.33 -1.95
N THR A 59 2.36 3.59 -3.03
CA THR A 59 2.49 2.64 -4.15
C THR A 59 3.43 1.47 -3.85
N ASN A 60 4.52 1.72 -3.12
CA ASN A 60 5.54 0.75 -2.70
C ASN A 60 5.95 -0.27 -3.80
N PRO A 61 6.32 0.19 -5.02
CA PRO A 61 6.42 -0.69 -6.17
C PRO A 61 7.57 -1.70 -6.08
N THR A 62 8.68 -1.36 -5.42
CA THR A 62 9.87 -2.23 -5.35
C THR A 62 10.05 -2.86 -3.97
N ALA A 63 10.79 -3.97 -3.90
CA ALA A 63 11.19 -4.60 -2.64
C ALA A 63 12.02 -3.62 -1.78
N ASP A 64 12.83 -2.77 -2.40
CA ASP A 64 13.61 -1.74 -1.69
C ASP A 64 12.70 -0.71 -1.01
N ASP A 65 11.67 -0.22 -1.71
CA ASP A 65 10.66 0.68 -1.13
C ASP A 65 9.99 0.06 0.10
N ARG A 66 9.73 -1.25 0.06
CA ARG A 66 9.06 -2.00 1.13
C ARG A 66 10.00 -2.33 2.29
N SER A 67 11.28 -2.54 2.00
CA SER A 67 12.29 -3.02 2.96
C SER A 67 12.38 -2.16 4.23
N LYS A 68 12.24 -0.83 4.08
CA LYS A 68 12.23 0.13 5.19
C LYS A 68 11.14 -0.22 6.21
N TYR A 69 9.91 -0.37 5.73
CA TYR A 69 8.75 -0.61 6.59
C TYR A 69 8.82 -2.00 7.22
N ILE A 70 9.22 -3.01 6.45
CA ILE A 70 9.35 -4.39 6.93
C ILE A 70 10.41 -4.46 8.04
N ARG A 71 11.59 -3.88 7.83
CA ARG A 71 12.68 -3.88 8.81
C ARG A 71 12.25 -3.24 10.12
N ILE A 72 11.62 -2.07 10.05
CA ILE A 72 11.15 -1.36 11.24
C ILE A 72 10.07 -2.17 11.96
N ALA A 73 9.12 -2.75 11.23
CA ALA A 73 8.05 -3.56 11.78
C ALA A 73 8.58 -4.83 12.49
N LYS A 74 9.50 -5.57 11.86
CA LYS A 74 10.14 -6.76 12.45
C LYS A 74 10.96 -6.43 13.68
N ALA A 75 11.74 -5.36 13.66
CA ALA A 75 12.50 -4.91 14.83
C ALA A 75 11.60 -4.61 16.05
N ASN A 76 10.33 -4.28 15.81
CA ASN A 76 9.33 -3.98 16.84
C ASN A 76 8.30 -5.10 17.04
N LYS A 77 8.55 -6.30 16.50
CA LYS A 77 7.69 -7.49 16.62
C LYS A 77 6.26 -7.25 16.13
N CYS A 78 6.08 -6.38 15.14
CA CYS A 78 4.81 -6.23 14.43
C CYS A 78 4.63 -7.38 13.45
N LYS A 79 3.39 -7.83 13.28
CA LYS A 79 3.00 -8.69 12.16
C LYS A 79 3.01 -7.85 10.88
N VAL A 80 3.71 -8.30 9.84
CA VAL A 80 3.88 -7.60 8.57
C VAL A 80 2.97 -8.22 7.53
N ILE A 81 1.99 -7.47 7.03
CA ILE A 81 0.98 -7.96 6.09
C ILE A 81 1.08 -7.16 4.79
N GLY A 82 1.23 -7.84 3.66
CA GLY A 82 1.26 -7.20 2.35
C GLY A 82 -0.03 -7.41 1.58
N TYR A 83 -0.57 -6.34 0.99
CA TYR A 83 -1.66 -6.42 0.01
C TYR A 83 -1.16 -5.95 -1.35
N PHE A 84 -0.99 -6.91 -2.26
CA PHE A 84 -0.62 -6.69 -3.64
C PHE A 84 -1.87 -6.45 -4.50
N PHE A 85 -2.08 -5.21 -4.89
CA PHE A 85 -3.13 -4.83 -5.82
C PHE A 85 -2.68 -5.16 -7.23
N GLN A 86 -3.26 -6.22 -7.80
CA GLN A 86 -2.88 -6.70 -9.12
C GLN A 86 -3.04 -5.54 -10.13
N PRO A 87 -2.00 -5.24 -10.93
CA PRO A 87 -2.04 -4.11 -11.81
C PRO A 87 -3.04 -4.34 -12.95
N ASP A 88 -4.05 -3.48 -13.02
CA ASP A 88 -4.90 -3.31 -14.19
C ASP A 88 -4.72 -1.86 -14.67
N TYR A 89 -3.97 -1.70 -15.76
CA TYR A 89 -3.64 -0.38 -16.30
C TYR A 89 -4.89 0.33 -16.83
N GLU A 90 -5.73 -0.35 -17.60
CA GLU A 90 -6.91 0.24 -18.22
C GLU A 90 -7.91 0.70 -17.15
N LEU A 91 -8.19 -0.15 -16.16
CA LEU A 91 -9.07 0.21 -15.06
C LEU A 91 -8.48 1.34 -14.21
N SER A 92 -7.17 1.32 -13.94
CA SER A 92 -6.50 2.38 -13.18
C SER A 92 -6.49 3.70 -13.93
N HIS A 93 -6.28 3.67 -15.24
CA HIS A 93 -6.34 4.85 -16.11
C HIS A 93 -7.75 5.43 -16.14
N ALA A 94 -8.78 4.60 -16.39
CA ALA A 94 -10.18 5.02 -16.37
C ALA A 94 -10.61 5.62 -15.03
N ARG A 95 -10.16 5.03 -13.90
CA ARG A 95 -10.37 5.60 -12.56
C ARG A 95 -9.67 6.93 -12.36
N ASN A 96 -8.45 7.06 -12.87
CA ASN A 96 -7.65 8.27 -12.77
C ASN A 96 -8.24 9.42 -13.60
N GLU A 97 -8.81 9.13 -14.77
CA GLU A 97 -9.47 10.14 -15.62
C GLU A 97 -10.72 10.76 -14.98
N ARG A 98 -11.38 10.02 -14.08
CA ARG A 98 -12.52 10.53 -13.29
C ARG A 98 -12.10 11.43 -12.12
N ARG A 99 -10.80 11.52 -11.81
CA ARG A 99 -10.28 12.38 -10.74
C ARG A 99 -10.00 13.79 -11.26
N SER A 100 -10.01 14.76 -10.36
CA SER A 100 -9.74 16.16 -10.66
C SER A 100 -8.66 16.73 -9.75
N GLY A 101 -8.08 17.87 -10.16
CA GLY A 101 -7.07 18.58 -9.38
C GLY A 101 -5.85 17.73 -9.04
N LYS A 102 -5.41 17.79 -7.78
CA LYS A 102 -4.19 17.09 -7.31
C LYS A 102 -4.33 15.58 -7.19
N GLU A 103 -5.55 15.05 -7.26
CA GLU A 103 -5.79 13.60 -7.18
C GLU A 103 -5.66 12.92 -8.56
N LYS A 104 -5.70 13.70 -9.65
CA LYS A 104 -5.44 13.20 -11.00
C LYS A 104 -3.93 13.07 -11.21
N VAL A 105 -3.48 11.85 -11.38
CA VAL A 105 -2.07 11.53 -11.60
C VAL A 105 -1.76 11.61 -13.09
N ASN A 106 -0.59 12.13 -13.47
CA ASN A 106 -0.16 12.10 -14.87
C ASN A 106 0.04 10.63 -15.31
N GLU A 107 -0.43 10.28 -16.51
CA GLU A 107 -0.30 8.95 -17.10
C GLU A 107 1.15 8.41 -17.05
N ILE A 108 2.14 9.28 -17.28
CA ILE A 108 3.57 8.95 -17.19
C ILE A 108 3.92 8.41 -15.79
N GLY A 109 3.32 8.97 -14.74
CA GLY A 109 3.50 8.52 -13.36
C GLY A 109 2.97 7.12 -13.13
N ILE A 110 1.80 6.79 -13.70
CA ILE A 110 1.21 5.44 -13.60
C ILE A 110 2.09 4.42 -14.33
N LYS A 111 2.49 4.70 -15.58
CA LYS A 111 3.37 3.83 -16.37
C LYS A 111 4.73 3.62 -15.72
N SER A 112 5.31 4.67 -15.14
CA SER A 112 6.59 4.60 -14.43
C SER A 112 6.51 3.67 -13.22
N THR A 113 5.46 3.78 -12.40
CA THR A 113 5.24 2.87 -11.27
C THR A 113 5.00 1.45 -11.74
N LEU A 114 4.19 1.25 -12.78
CA LEU A 114 3.90 -0.07 -13.35
C LEU A 114 5.18 -0.79 -13.79
N LYS A 115 6.08 -0.08 -14.49
CA LYS A 115 7.36 -0.63 -14.95
C LYS A 115 8.27 -1.07 -13.80
N LYS A 116 8.18 -0.41 -12.63
CA LYS A 116 8.97 -0.73 -11.44
C LYS A 116 8.30 -1.77 -10.53
N LEU A 117 7.03 -2.07 -10.75
CA LEU A 117 6.25 -2.91 -9.84
C LEU A 117 6.81 -4.33 -9.81
N GLN A 118 7.25 -4.73 -8.62
CA GLN A 118 7.72 -6.08 -8.32
C GLN A 118 6.66 -6.80 -7.50
N ILE A 119 6.37 -8.04 -7.89
CA ILE A 119 5.49 -8.93 -7.14
C ILE A 119 6.13 -9.19 -5.77
N PRO A 120 5.41 -8.99 -4.66
CA PRO A 120 5.98 -9.26 -3.34
C PRO A 120 6.15 -10.75 -3.08
N SER A 121 7.09 -11.07 -2.20
CA SER A 121 7.35 -12.46 -1.77
C SER A 121 7.63 -12.54 -0.28
N TYR A 122 7.41 -13.71 0.33
CA TYR A 122 7.72 -13.94 1.74
C TYR A 122 9.20 -13.75 2.07
N ALA A 123 10.11 -13.90 1.10
CA ALA A 123 11.54 -13.66 1.27
C ALA A 123 11.88 -12.22 1.69
N GLU A 124 10.99 -11.26 1.44
CA GLU A 124 11.16 -9.88 1.92
C GLU A 124 10.93 -9.73 3.43
N GLY A 125 10.28 -10.72 4.06
CA GLY A 125 9.94 -10.71 5.49
C GLY A 125 8.48 -10.42 5.79
N PHE A 126 7.55 -10.67 4.86
CA PHE A 126 6.13 -10.65 5.18
C PHE A 126 5.73 -11.84 6.06
N ASP A 127 4.78 -11.65 6.98
CA ASP A 127 4.14 -12.73 7.72
C ASP A 127 2.91 -13.26 6.97
N GLU A 128 2.19 -12.37 6.27
CA GLU A 128 1.05 -12.70 5.40
C GLU A 128 1.12 -11.88 4.12
N LEU A 129 0.74 -12.49 3.01
CA LEU A 129 0.64 -11.84 1.71
C LEU A 129 -0.72 -12.15 1.08
N TYR A 130 -1.33 -11.11 0.53
CA TYR A 130 -2.60 -11.19 -0.17
C TYR A 130 -2.51 -10.53 -1.52
N THR A 131 -3.15 -11.12 -2.52
CA THR A 131 -3.46 -10.47 -3.80
C THR A 131 -4.85 -9.86 -3.74
N VAL A 132 -4.99 -8.63 -4.24
CA VAL A 132 -6.25 -7.90 -4.33
C VAL A 132 -6.57 -7.62 -5.79
N LYS A 133 -7.75 -8.04 -6.23
CA LYS A 133 -8.31 -7.74 -7.56
C LYS A 133 -9.58 -6.94 -7.40
N THR A 134 -9.91 -6.08 -8.38
CA THR A 134 -11.26 -5.52 -8.47
C THR A 134 -12.02 -6.27 -9.55
N GLU A 135 -13.08 -6.96 -9.17
CA GLU A 135 -14.01 -7.64 -10.07
C GLU A 135 -15.41 -7.09 -9.79
N GLU A 136 -16.14 -6.66 -10.82
CA GLU A 136 -17.53 -6.17 -10.72
C GLU A 136 -17.78 -5.02 -9.71
N GLY A 137 -16.73 -4.26 -9.37
CA GLY A 137 -16.82 -3.17 -8.40
C GLY A 137 -16.53 -3.58 -6.95
N GLU A 138 -16.27 -4.86 -6.70
CA GLU A 138 -15.89 -5.39 -5.40
C GLU A 138 -14.40 -5.75 -5.35
N PHE A 139 -13.84 -5.78 -4.14
CA PHE A 139 -12.48 -6.24 -3.92
C PHE A 139 -12.45 -7.73 -3.55
N ARG A 140 -11.84 -8.53 -4.41
CA ARG A 140 -11.52 -9.93 -4.14
C ARG A 140 -10.13 -10.03 -3.56
N VAL A 141 -10.01 -10.67 -2.40
CA VAL A 141 -8.75 -10.82 -1.65
C VAL A 141 -8.43 -12.32 -1.56
N GLU A 142 -7.25 -12.70 -2.03
CA GLU A 142 -6.78 -14.09 -2.05
C GLU A 142 -5.42 -14.16 -1.35
N GLU A 143 -5.23 -15.14 -0.47
CA GLU A 143 -3.93 -15.38 0.16
C GLU A 143 -2.93 -15.92 -0.87
N VAL A 144 -1.67 -15.50 -0.72
CA VAL A 144 -0.57 -15.92 -1.59
C VAL A 144 0.14 -17.10 -0.94
N GLU A 145 0.38 -18.18 -1.71
CA GLU A 145 1.02 -19.40 -1.18
C GLU A 145 2.48 -19.60 -1.65
N TYR A 146 3.05 -18.70 -2.46
CA TYR A 146 4.37 -18.88 -3.11
C TYR A 146 5.53 -18.14 -2.44
#